data_AF-Q0UMH8-F1
#
_entry.id   AF-Q0UMH8-F1
#
_cell.length_a   1.000
_cell.length_b   1.000
_cell.length_c   1.000
_cell.angle_alpha   90.00
_cell.angle_beta   90.00
_cell.angle_gamma   90.00
#
_symmetry.space_group_name_H-M   'P 1'
#
loop_
_entity.id
_entity.type
_entity.pdbx_description
1 polymer ?
#
loop_
_entity_poly.entity_id
_entity_poly.type
_entity_poly.pdbx_seq_one_letter_code
_entity_poly.pdbx_strand_id
1 'polypeptide(L)'
;MSHESHPITLTRFASALSELPIDAIYGKYAELRNNIAHMESSNKQLEDFARENDDRECYEALMENKMVIKRFEERIEALKREGD
;
A
#
# COMPACT_ATOMS: atom_id res chain seq x y z
N MET A 1 -11.89 -7.17 -14.71
CA MET A 1 -10.94 -6.60 -13.75
C MET A 1 -9.89 -5.83 -14.53
N SER A 2 -9.66 -4.55 -14.22
CA SER A 2 -8.86 -3.65 -15.07
C SER A 2 -7.36 -3.95 -14.90
N HIS A 3 -6.79 -4.64 -15.88
CA HIS A 3 -5.35 -4.91 -16.01
C HIS A 3 -4.58 -3.68 -16.52
N GLU A 4 -5.23 -2.51 -16.62
CA GLU A 4 -4.64 -1.28 -17.17
C GLU A 4 -4.45 -0.15 -16.15
N SER A 5 -4.84 -0.33 -14.88
CA SER A 5 -4.60 0.70 -13.86
C SER A 5 -3.12 0.72 -13.49
N HIS A 6 -2.35 1.57 -14.16
CA HIS A 6 -0.95 1.81 -13.81
C HIS A 6 -0.91 2.45 -12.42
N PRO A 7 -0.10 1.94 -11.47
CA PRO A 7 0.03 2.55 -10.17
C PRO A 7 0.44 4.02 -10.30
N ILE A 8 -0.26 4.92 -9.60
CA ILE A 8 0.13 6.33 -9.53
C ILE A 8 1.55 6.44 -8.96
N THR A 9 2.41 7.19 -9.65
CA THR A 9 3.79 7.44 -9.18
C THR A 9 3.77 8.24 -7.88
N LEU A 10 4.79 8.04 -7.04
CA LEU A 10 4.93 8.80 -5.80
C LEU A 10 5.02 10.31 -6.07
N THR A 11 5.72 10.73 -7.12
CA THR A 11 5.82 12.14 -7.52
C THR A 11 4.45 12.75 -7.83
N ARG A 12 3.63 12.07 -8.64
CA ARG A 12 2.29 12.58 -8.99
C ARG A 12 1.37 12.60 -7.78
N PHE A 13 1.50 11.61 -6.89
CA PHE A 13 0.79 11.60 -5.61
C PHE A 13 1.17 12.80 -4.75
N ALA A 14 2.47 13.03 -4.53
CA ALA A 14 2.97 14.12 -3.69
C ALA A 14 2.57 15.51 -4.23
N SER A 15 2.68 15.74 -5.54
CA SER A 15 2.27 17.03 -6.14
C SER A 15 0.79 17.34 -5.98
N ALA A 16 -0.07 16.33 -5.81
CA ALA A 16 -1.50 16.55 -5.59
C ALA A 16 -1.84 16.88 -4.14
N LEU A 17 -0.94 16.61 -3.17
CA LEU A 17 -1.22 16.80 -1.75
C LEU A 17 -1.41 18.28 -1.38
N SER A 18 -0.64 19.17 -2.01
CA SER A 18 -0.70 20.61 -1.75
C SER A 18 -2.01 21.28 -2.16
N GLU A 19 -2.85 20.59 -2.93
CA GLU A 19 -4.16 21.08 -3.36
C GLU A 19 -5.30 20.57 -2.47
N LEU A 20 -5.00 19.70 -1.50
CA LEU A 20 -6.01 19.04 -0.66
C LEU A 20 -6.23 19.79 0.66
N PRO A 21 -7.48 19.84 1.16
CA PRO A 21 -7.73 20.29 2.53
C PRO A 21 -7.15 19.29 3.53
N ILE A 22 -6.77 19.79 4.72
CA ILE A 22 -6.12 19.00 5.77
C ILE A 22 -6.93 17.75 6.18
N ASP A 23 -8.26 17.84 6.22
CA ASP A 23 -9.14 16.70 6.53
C ASP A 23 -9.00 15.57 5.50
N ALA A 24 -8.79 15.91 4.21
CA ALA A 24 -8.57 14.92 3.16
C ALA A 24 -7.19 14.25 3.30
N ILE A 25 -6.17 14.99 3.78
CA ILE A 25 -4.83 14.43 4.08
C ILE A 25 -4.95 13.40 5.22
N TYR A 26 -5.61 13.75 6.33
CA TYR A 26 -5.83 12.82 7.44
C TYR A 26 -6.68 11.61 7.03
N GLY A 27 -7.74 11.83 6.24
CA GLY A 27 -8.56 10.77 5.69
C GLY A 27 -7.73 9.79 4.85
N LYS A 28 -6.85 10.30 3.98
CA LYS A 28 -5.99 9.46 3.15
C LYS A 28 -4.93 8.72 3.96
N TYR A 29 -4.40 9.35 5.01
CA TYR A 29 -3.47 8.70 5.93
C TYR A 29 -4.13 7.50 6.65
N ALA A 30 -5.35 7.69 7.17
CA ALA A 30 -6.10 6.61 7.82
C ALA A 30 -6.42 5.47 6.84
N GLU A 31 -6.84 5.79 5.62
CA GLU A 31 -7.09 4.82 4.56
C GLU A 31 -5.85 3.96 4.27
N LEU A 32 -4.69 4.59 4.06
CA LEU A 32 -3.45 3.88 3.76
C LEU A 32 -3.00 2.97 4.91
N ARG A 33 -3.14 3.42 6.17
CA ARG A 33 -2.84 2.59 7.34
C ARG A 33 -3.73 1.37 7.44
N ASN A 34 -5.03 1.53 7.17
CA ASN A 34 -5.96 0.40 7.16
C ASN A 34 -5.61 -0.59 6.05
N ASN A 35 -5.28 -0.11 4.85
CA ASN A 35 -4.87 -0.96 3.74
C ASN A 35 -3.59 -1.75 4.05
N ILE A 36 -2.58 -1.13 4.68
CA ILE A 36 -1.36 -1.82 5.14
C ILE A 36 -1.74 -2.91 6.16
N ALA A 37 -2.50 -2.58 7.19
CA ALA A 37 -2.87 -3.54 8.23
C ALA A 37 -3.64 -4.75 7.66
N HIS A 38 -4.57 -4.51 6.73
CA HIS A 38 -5.28 -5.59 6.04
C HIS A 38 -4.34 -6.45 5.20
N MET A 39 -3.42 -5.84 4.45
CA MET A 39 -2.49 -6.56 3.59
C MET A 39 -1.45 -7.35 4.37
N GLU A 40 -0.96 -6.83 5.51
CA GLU A 40 -0.08 -7.57 6.42
C GLU A 40 -0.78 -8.80 7.01
N SER A 41 -2.04 -8.64 7.44
CA SER A 41 -2.85 -9.76 7.94
C SER A 41 -3.08 -10.82 6.85
N SER A 42 -3.39 -10.40 5.63
CA SER A 42 -3.56 -11.30 4.48
C SER A 42 -2.25 -11.99 4.09
N ASN A 43 -1.12 -11.28 4.13
CA ASN A 43 0.20 -11.85 3.84
C ASN A 43 0.58 -12.91 4.87
N LYS A 44 0.25 -12.71 6.15
CA LYS A 44 0.51 -13.72 7.18
C LYS A 44 -0.23 -15.02 6.87
N GLN A 45 -1.51 -14.94 6.52
CA GLN A 45 -2.31 -16.11 6.14
C GLN A 45 -1.78 -16.78 4.87
N LEU A 46 -1.37 -15.98 3.87
CA LEU A 46 -0.80 -16.48 2.63
C LEU A 46 0.57 -17.14 2.84
N GLU A 47 1.39 -16.64 3.77
CA GLU A 47 2.67 -17.26 4.14
C GLU A 47 2.48 -18.63 4.78
N ASP A 48 1.51 -18.76 5.70
CA ASP A 48 1.16 -20.03 6.32
C ASP A 48 0.72 -21.04 5.25
N PHE A 49 -0.19 -20.63 4.35
CA PHE A 49 -0.66 -21.46 3.24
C PHE A 49 0.47 -21.86 2.28
N ALA A 50 1.31 -20.91 1.85
CA ALA A 50 2.41 -21.16 0.93
C ALA A 50 3.39 -22.19 1.48
N ARG A 51 3.70 -22.09 2.79
CA ARG A 51 4.60 -22.99 3.48
C ARG A 51 4.03 -24.40 3.62
N GLU A 52 2.74 -24.51 3.94
CA GLU A 52 2.06 -25.81 4.09
C GLU A 52 1.96 -26.56 2.75
N ASN A 53 1.86 -25.85 1.64
CA ASN A 53 1.62 -26.43 0.31
C ASN A 53 2.85 -26.41 -0.62
N ASP A 54 4.00 -25.90 -0.16
CA ASP A 54 5.21 -25.64 -0.97
C ASP A 54 4.88 -24.87 -2.26
N ASP A 55 3.99 -23.87 -2.13
CA ASP A 55 3.40 -23.15 -3.27
C ASP A 55 4.24 -21.92 -3.64
N ARG A 56 5.00 -22.06 -4.72
CA ARG A 56 5.85 -21.02 -5.27
C ARG A 56 5.09 -19.78 -5.76
N GLU A 57 3.90 -19.93 -6.34
CA GLU A 57 3.12 -18.80 -6.82
C GLU A 57 2.66 -17.93 -5.64
N CYS A 58 2.27 -18.58 -4.54
CA CYS A 58 1.95 -17.88 -3.29
C CYS A 58 3.17 -17.13 -2.71
N TYR A 59 4.38 -17.70 -2.81
CA TYR A 59 5.60 -16.99 -2.43
C TYR A 59 5.89 -15.76 -3.29
N GLU A 60 5.68 -15.86 -4.61
CA GLU A 60 5.86 -14.73 -5.53
C GLU A 60 4.82 -13.63 -5.23
N ALA A 61 3.56 -13.98 -5.01
CA ALA A 61 2.51 -13.06 -4.59
C ALA A 61 2.82 -12.35 -3.25
N LEU A 62 3.42 -13.04 -2.27
CA LEU A 62 3.89 -12.41 -1.03
C LEU A 62 4.94 -11.33 -1.28
N MET A 63 5.87 -11.56 -2.21
CA MET A 63 6.91 -10.58 -2.53
C MET A 63 6.30 -9.36 -3.23
N GLU A 64 5.34 -9.56 -4.12
CA GLU A 64 4.60 -8.48 -4.77
C GLU A 64 3.82 -7.65 -3.75
N ASN A 65 3.10 -8.29 -2.83
CA ASN A 65 2.35 -7.60 -1.78
C ASN A 65 3.27 -6.76 -0.88
N LYS A 66 4.46 -7.27 -0.54
CA LYS A 66 5.48 -6.48 0.21
C LYS A 66 5.91 -5.22 -0.54
N MET A 67 6.04 -5.29 -1.87
CA MET A 67 6.33 -4.12 -2.69
C MET A 67 5.17 -3.11 -2.70
N VAL A 68 3.92 -3.58 -2.64
CA VAL A 68 2.75 -2.71 -2.49
C VAL A 68 2.73 -2.04 -1.12
N ILE A 69 3.04 -2.77 -0.03
CA ILE A 69 3.14 -2.21 1.34
C ILE A 69 4.16 -1.07 1.34
N LYS A 70 5.37 -1.31 0.81
CA LYS A 70 6.42 -0.28 0.74
C LYS A 70 5.96 0.99 0.03
N ARG A 71 5.22 0.84 -1.07
CA ARG A 71 4.65 2.00 -1.80
C ARG A 71 3.56 2.73 -1.01
N PHE A 72 2.83 2.05 -0.12
CA PHE A 72 1.90 2.73 0.80
C PHE A 72 2.64 3.45 1.92
N GLU A 73 3.70 2.88 2.46
CA GLU A 73 4.58 3.53 3.45
C GLU A 73 5.21 4.80 2.89
N GLU A 74 5.74 4.76 1.65
CA GLU A 74 6.27 5.94 0.97
C GLU A 74 5.23 7.06 0.81
N ARG A 75 3.97 6.71 0.56
CA ARG A 75 2.86 7.68 0.47
C ARG A 75 2.45 8.22 1.85
N ILE A 76 2.50 7.39 2.89
CA ILE A 76 2.30 7.84 4.26
C ILE A 76 3.35 8.88 4.65
N GLU A 77 4.62 8.64 4.31
CA GLU A 77 5.69 9.61 4.57
C GLU A 77 5.49 10.93 3.80
N ALA A 78 4.97 10.87 2.57
CA ALA A 78 4.59 12.07 1.83
C ALA A 78 3.44 12.85 2.50
N LEU A 79 2.41 12.14 2.99
CA LEU A 79 1.28 12.77 3.70
C LEU A 79 1.70 13.43 5.01
N LYS A 80 2.60 12.79 5.78
CA LYS A 80 3.12 13.37 7.04
C LYS A 80 3.82 14.70 6.81
N ARG A 81 4.63 14.81 5.75
CA ARG A 81 5.35 16.05 5.41
C ARG A 81 4.43 17.20 5.02
N GLU A 82 3.26 16.91 4.46
CA GLU A 82 2.28 17.94 4.07
C GLU A 82 1.37 18.35 5.24
N GLY A 83 1.16 17.47 6.22
CA GLY A 83 0.27 17.69 7.35
C GLY A 83 0.90 18.31 8.60
N ASP A 84 2.22 18.47 8.64
CA ASP A 84 2.99 19.19 9.67
C ASP A 84 2.97 20.72 9.44
#